data_AF-A0A9P9JSX7-F1
#
_entry.id   AF-A0A9P9JSX7-F1
#
_cell.length_a   1.000
_cell.length_b   1.000
_cell.length_c   1.000
_cell.angle_alpha   90.00
_cell.angle_beta   90.00
_cell.angle_gamma   90.00
#
_symmetry.space_group_name_H-M   'P 1'
#
loop_
_entity.id
_entity.type
_entity.pdbx_description
1 polymer ?
#
loop_
_entity_poly.entity_id
_entity_poly.type
_entity_poly.pdbx_seq_one_letter_code
_entity_poly.pdbx_strand_id
1 'polypeptide(L)'
;MGCYLRTQVAIPPNSKYYYFEIEVLHVTDHTRCVFGFCQSFVPQRSLPGWHEGSWAYHGDDGGLFVEDGWLTSRESDQTFEVGDVVGCGMNFETGKGYRTKNGVLLDSGKFMPCSRTEQAI
;
A
#
# COMPACT_ATOMS: atom_id res chain seq x y z
N MET A 1 4.05 -20.08 -2.07
CA MET A 1 2.97 -19.85 -1.07
C MET A 1 3.35 -18.58 -0.34
N GLY A 2 2.58 -17.49 -0.52
CA GLY A 2 2.88 -16.20 0.10
C GLY A 2 2.30 -16.10 1.50
N CYS A 3 2.84 -15.21 2.33
CA CYS A 3 2.21 -14.81 3.58
C CYS A 3 1.38 -13.54 3.37
N TYR A 4 0.26 -13.42 4.08
CA TYR A 4 -0.61 -12.26 4.04
C TYR A 4 -1.00 -11.90 5.47
N LEU A 5 -0.81 -10.65 5.85
CA LEU A 5 -1.08 -10.15 7.18
C LEU A 5 -1.91 -8.86 7.07
N ARG A 6 -2.83 -8.67 8.02
CA ARG A 6 -3.57 -7.43 8.23
C ARG A 6 -3.41 -7.01 9.68
N THR A 7 -3.60 -5.72 9.93
CA THR A 7 -3.76 -5.22 11.29
C THR A 7 -5.01 -5.84 11.93
N GLN A 8 -5.02 -5.93 13.26
CA GLN A 8 -6.18 -6.47 14.01
C GLN A 8 -7.32 -5.45 14.14
N VAL A 9 -7.02 -4.17 13.89
CA VAL A 9 -7.92 -3.05 14.12
C VAL A 9 -7.87 -2.16 12.88
N ALA A 10 -9.04 -1.86 12.31
CA ALA A 10 -9.16 -0.96 11.19
C ALA A 10 -8.71 0.47 11.55
N ILE A 11 -8.37 1.24 10.52
CA ILE A 11 -8.12 2.68 10.64
C ILE A 11 -9.36 3.35 11.24
N PRO A 12 -9.21 4.23 12.24
CA PRO A 12 -10.35 4.91 12.86
C PRO A 12 -11.20 5.65 11.81
N PRO A 13 -12.54 5.51 11.79
CA PRO A 13 -13.41 6.02 10.71
C PRO A 13 -13.35 7.54 10.47
N ASN A 14 -12.97 8.31 11.49
CA ASN A 14 -12.88 9.77 11.44
C ASN A 14 -11.45 10.29 11.21
N SER A 15 -10.52 9.40 10.87
CA SER A 15 -9.16 9.78 10.50
C SER A 15 -9.20 10.63 9.22
N LYS A 16 -8.58 11.81 9.25
CA LYS A 16 -8.35 12.61 8.03
C LYS A 16 -7.14 12.11 7.24
N TYR A 17 -6.14 11.64 7.99
CA TYR A 17 -4.89 11.11 7.49
C TYR A 17 -4.55 9.85 8.27
N TYR A 18 -3.96 8.89 7.59
CA TYR A 18 -3.34 7.74 8.24
C TYR A 18 -2.05 7.38 7.52
N TYR A 19 -1.04 6.99 8.29
CA TYR A 19 0.28 6.71 7.78
C TYR A 19 0.94 5.65 8.66
N PHE A 20 1.65 4.72 8.03
CA PHE A 20 2.51 3.78 8.72
C PHE A 20 3.73 3.47 7.85
N GLU A 21 4.79 3.01 8.52
CA GLU A 21 6.04 2.60 7.90
C GLU A 21 6.36 1.15 8.25
N ILE A 22 7.11 0.50 7.36
CA ILE A 22 7.77 -0.77 7.64
C ILE A 22 9.26 -0.61 7.37
N GLU A 23 10.06 -1.30 8.16
CA GLU A 23 11.48 -1.50 7.91
C GLU A 23 11.67 -2.87 7.24
N VAL A 24 12.39 -2.90 6.12
CA VAL A 24 12.66 -4.12 5.39
C VAL A 24 13.87 -4.81 6.01
N LEU A 25 13.61 -5.71 6.96
CA LEU A 25 14.68 -6.44 7.65
C LEU A 25 15.28 -7.55 6.79
N HIS A 26 14.44 -8.26 6.04
CA HIS A 26 14.84 -9.38 5.20
C HIS A 26 13.92 -9.52 3.98
N VAL A 27 14.51 -9.56 2.79
CA VAL A 27 13.85 -9.91 1.53
C VAL A 27 14.82 -10.76 0.69
N THR A 28 14.29 -11.67 -0.13
CA THR A 28 15.10 -12.46 -1.09
C THR A 28 14.72 -12.04 -2.52
N ASP A 29 15.60 -12.31 -3.48
CA ASP A 29 15.38 -11.99 -4.92
C ASP A 29 14.09 -12.59 -5.53
N HIS A 30 13.47 -13.54 -4.83
CA HIS A 30 12.23 -14.20 -5.25
C HIS A 30 11.00 -13.77 -4.44
N THR A 31 11.17 -12.87 -3.46
CA THR A 31 10.11 -12.43 -2.56
C THR A 31 9.52 -11.12 -3.06
N ARG A 32 8.22 -11.13 -3.34
CA ARG A 32 7.46 -9.89 -3.56
C ARG A 32 7.01 -9.37 -2.21
N CYS A 33 7.70 -8.35 -1.70
CA CYS A 33 7.23 -7.62 -0.53
C CYS A 33 6.27 -6.52 -1.00
N VAL A 34 5.05 -6.55 -0.49
CA VAL A 34 3.97 -5.63 -0.87
C VAL A 34 3.24 -5.20 0.38
N PHE A 35 2.94 -3.91 0.50
CA PHE A 35 2.22 -3.37 1.63
C PHE A 35 1.33 -2.19 1.23
N GLY A 36 0.31 -1.92 2.02
CA GLY A 36 -0.68 -0.90 1.72
C GLY A 36 -1.95 -1.07 2.54
N PHE A 37 -3.07 -0.70 1.95
CA PHE A 37 -4.38 -0.66 2.60
C PHE A 37 -5.39 -1.53 1.87
N CYS A 38 -6.31 -2.12 2.60
CA CYS A 38 -7.43 -2.83 1.99
C CYS A 38 -8.69 -2.74 2.83
N GLN A 39 -9.84 -2.86 2.17
CA GLN A 39 -11.11 -3.09 2.85
C GLN A 39 -11.18 -4.51 3.42
N SER A 40 -11.97 -4.68 4.48
CA SER A 40 -12.17 -5.96 5.16
C SER A 40 -12.59 -7.10 4.21
N PHE A 41 -13.39 -6.79 3.19
CA PHE A 41 -13.94 -7.76 2.24
C PHE A 41 -12.93 -8.24 1.18
N VAL A 42 -11.77 -7.59 1.06
CA VAL A 42 -10.75 -7.96 0.06
C VAL A 42 -10.25 -9.39 0.34
N PRO A 43 -10.06 -10.27 -0.66
CA PRO A 43 -9.56 -11.62 -0.43
C PRO A 43 -8.14 -11.66 0.15
N GLN A 44 -7.91 -12.46 1.21
CA GLN A 44 -6.61 -12.60 1.87
C GLN A 44 -5.55 -13.39 1.07
N ARG A 45 -5.91 -13.96 -0.08
CA ARG A 45 -5.01 -14.77 -0.92
C ARG A 45 -4.46 -14.02 -2.13
N SER A 46 -4.72 -12.73 -2.21
CA SER A 46 -4.30 -11.85 -3.31
C SER A 46 -3.42 -10.74 -2.78
N LEU A 47 -2.51 -10.22 -3.61
CA LEU A 47 -1.73 -9.05 -3.25
C LEU A 47 -2.67 -7.82 -3.15
N PRO A 48 -2.47 -6.93 -2.16
CA PRO A 48 -3.25 -5.71 -2.09
C PRO A 48 -2.96 -4.83 -3.33
N GLY A 49 -3.94 -4.03 -3.73
CA GLY A 49 -3.94 -3.24 -4.96
C GLY A 49 -4.56 -3.95 -6.18
N TRP A 50 -4.79 -5.27 -6.12
CA TRP A 50 -5.34 -6.05 -7.24
C TRP A 50 -6.87 -6.23 -7.22
N HIS A 51 -7.53 -5.72 -6.17
CA HIS A 51 -8.98 -5.86 -5.98
C HIS A 51 -9.57 -4.51 -5.58
N GLU A 52 -10.82 -4.26 -5.94
CA GLU A 52 -11.60 -3.10 -5.49
C GLU A 52 -11.47 -2.89 -3.97
N GLY A 53 -11.34 -1.63 -3.54
CA GLY A 53 -11.10 -1.30 -2.14
C GLY A 53 -9.69 -1.62 -1.64
N SER A 54 -8.69 -1.81 -2.51
CA SER A 54 -7.30 -1.99 -2.09
C SER A 54 -6.32 -1.10 -2.83
N TRP A 55 -5.27 -0.69 -2.11
CA TRP A 55 -4.17 0.16 -2.58
C TRP A 55 -2.87 -0.44 -2.07
N ALA A 56 -1.83 -0.53 -2.90
CA ALA A 56 -0.54 -1.02 -2.44
C ALA A 56 0.66 -0.48 -3.21
N TYR A 57 1.78 -0.45 -2.51
CA TYR A 57 3.12 -0.26 -3.04
C TYR A 57 3.83 -1.61 -3.12
N HIS A 58 4.25 -1.98 -4.33
CA HIS A 58 4.93 -3.24 -4.61
C HIS A 58 6.44 -3.00 -4.69
N GLY A 59 7.20 -3.70 -3.85
CA GLY A 59 8.65 -3.50 -3.75
C GLY A 59 9.43 -4.15 -4.88
N ASP A 60 8.86 -5.11 -5.60
CA ASP A 60 9.52 -5.83 -6.68
C ASP A 60 9.58 -5.03 -7.99
N ASP A 61 8.62 -4.15 -8.25
CA ASP A 61 8.58 -3.35 -9.49
C ASP A 61 8.40 -1.84 -9.26
N GLY A 62 8.33 -1.41 -7.99
CA GLY A 62 8.14 -0.02 -7.62
C GLY A 62 6.76 0.53 -8.00
N GLY A 63 5.79 -0.32 -8.33
CA GLY A 63 4.47 0.10 -8.78
C GLY A 63 3.52 0.51 -7.65
N LEU A 64 2.62 1.45 -7.95
CA LEU A 64 1.39 1.68 -7.18
C LEU A 64 0.20 1.04 -7.87
N PHE A 65 -0.57 0.29 -7.09
CA PHE A 65 -1.71 -0.49 -7.58
C PHE A 65 -2.96 -0.12 -6.82
N VAL A 66 -4.06 0.06 -7.54
CA VAL A 66 -5.37 0.43 -6.96
C VAL A 66 -6.49 -0.26 -7.69
N GLU A 67 -7.33 -0.93 -6.91
CA GLU A 67 -8.63 -1.45 -7.34
C GLU A 67 -8.65 -2.38 -8.56
N ASP A 68 -7.54 -3.04 -8.91
CA ASP A 68 -7.32 -3.85 -10.15
C ASP A 68 -6.48 -3.16 -11.26
N GLY A 69 -6.21 -1.86 -11.09
CA GLY A 69 -5.44 -1.05 -12.01
C GLY A 69 -4.03 -0.70 -11.52
N TRP A 70 -3.21 -0.21 -12.47
CA TRP A 70 -1.87 0.32 -12.22
C TRP A 70 -1.94 1.84 -12.28
N LEU A 71 -1.57 2.51 -11.18
CA LEU A 71 -1.67 3.97 -11.06
C LEU A 71 -0.44 4.71 -11.54
N THR A 72 0.73 4.09 -11.39
CA THR A 72 2.01 4.62 -11.90
C THR A 72 2.61 3.59 -12.84
N SER A 73 3.46 4.06 -13.76
CA SER A 73 4.40 3.18 -14.43
C SER A 73 5.26 2.45 -13.39
N ARG A 74 5.70 1.25 -13.73
CA ARG A 74 6.65 0.47 -12.92
C ARG A 74 8.01 1.17 -13.02
N GLU A 75 8.36 1.91 -11.99
CA GLU A 75 9.60 2.68 -11.92
C GLU A 75 10.61 1.87 -11.09
N SER A 76 11.61 1.27 -11.75
CA SER A 76 12.54 0.36 -11.08
C SER A 76 13.39 1.05 -9.99
N ASP A 77 13.61 2.36 -10.12
CA ASP A 77 14.28 3.19 -9.12
C ASP A 77 13.41 3.44 -7.86
N GLN A 78 12.14 3.07 -7.91
CA GLN A 78 11.19 3.09 -6.80
C GLN A 78 10.95 1.69 -6.22
N THR A 79 11.81 0.70 -6.49
CA THR A 79 11.83 -0.56 -5.72
C THR A 79 12.41 -0.33 -4.32
N PHE A 80 12.26 -1.30 -3.41
CA PHE A 80 12.88 -1.24 -2.08
C PHE A 80 13.51 -2.57 -1.66
N GLU A 81 14.57 -2.47 -0.88
CA GLU A 81 15.44 -3.59 -0.51
C GLU A 81 15.73 -3.59 1.01
N VAL A 82 16.54 -4.57 1.44
CA VAL A 82 16.92 -4.70 2.86
C VAL A 82 17.56 -3.39 3.36
N GLY A 83 17.06 -2.90 4.49
CA GLY A 83 17.51 -1.67 5.14
C GLY A 83 16.70 -0.42 4.76
N ASP A 84 15.82 -0.49 3.76
CA ASP A 84 14.91 0.60 3.45
C ASP A 84 13.78 0.70 4.50
N VAL A 85 13.43 1.94 4.84
CA VAL A 85 12.18 2.27 5.55
C VAL A 85 11.19 2.82 4.53
N VAL A 86 10.09 2.12 4.33
CA VAL A 86 9.08 2.46 3.34
C VAL A 86 7.73 2.69 4.00
N GLY A 87 7.04 3.75 3.58
CA GLY A 87 5.78 4.17 4.17
C GLY A 87 4.63 4.16 3.18
N CYS A 88 3.43 3.98 3.71
CA CYS A 88 2.17 4.12 3.00
C CYS A 88 1.27 5.09 3.77
N GLY A 89 0.72 6.07 3.06
CA GLY A 89 -0.18 7.05 3.62
C GLY A 89 -1.46 7.20 2.82
N MET A 90 -2.51 7.61 3.52
CA MET A 90 -3.83 7.88 2.95
C MET A 90 -4.31 9.25 3.44
N ASN A 91 -4.70 10.11 2.51
CA ASN A 91 -5.50 11.29 2.79
C ASN A 91 -6.96 10.95 2.52
N PHE A 92 -7.76 10.80 3.58
CA PHE A 92 -9.17 10.48 3.50
C PHE A 92 -10.05 11.66 3.09
N GLU A 93 -9.57 12.90 3.25
CA GLU A 93 -10.27 14.09 2.74
C GLU A 93 -10.23 14.14 1.20
N THR A 94 -9.15 13.64 0.59
CA THR A 94 -8.98 13.64 -0.88
C THR A 94 -9.08 12.26 -1.52
N GLY A 95 -9.17 11.19 -0.73
CA GLY A 95 -9.08 9.79 -1.19
C GLY A 95 -7.74 9.43 -1.84
N LYS A 96 -6.64 10.13 -1.52
CA LYS A 96 -5.34 9.92 -2.20
C LYS A 96 -4.40 9.10 -1.34
N GLY A 97 -3.85 8.04 -1.93
CA GLY A 97 -2.74 7.29 -1.35
C GLY A 97 -1.39 7.86 -1.79
N TYR A 98 -0.39 7.76 -0.93
CA TYR A 98 0.99 8.13 -1.23
C TYR A 98 1.96 7.16 -0.55
N ARG A 99 3.21 7.14 -1.01
CA ARG A 99 4.26 6.31 -0.43
C ARG A 99 5.51 7.13 -0.14
N THR A 100 6.33 6.62 0.76
CA THR A 100 7.63 7.20 1.09
C THR A 100 8.71 6.13 1.07
N LYS A 101 9.95 6.55 0.85
CA LYS A 101 11.14 5.71 0.99
C LYS A 101 12.23 6.53 1.66
N ASN A 102 12.75 6.06 2.78
CA ASN A 102 13.83 6.69 3.55
C ASN A 102 13.59 8.19 3.83
N GLY A 103 12.36 8.52 4.24
CA GLY A 103 11.93 9.88 4.53
C GLY A 103 11.62 10.75 3.30
N VAL A 104 11.81 10.24 2.08
CA VAL A 104 11.50 10.95 0.83
C VAL A 104 10.10 10.57 0.36
N LEU A 105 9.25 11.57 0.10
CA LEU A 105 7.95 11.37 -0.53
C LEU A 105 8.16 10.97 -1.99
N LEU A 106 7.66 9.79 -2.35
CA LEU A 106 7.64 9.32 -3.73
C LEU A 106 6.28 9.65 -4.36
N ASP A 107 6.18 9.49 -5.68
CA ASP A 107 4.99 9.89 -6.45
C ASP A 107 3.68 9.30 -5.88
N SER A 108 2.61 10.09 -5.96
CA SER A 108 1.29 9.80 -5.39
C SER A 108 0.33 9.32 -6.46
N GLY A 109 -0.17 8.10 -6.33
CA GLY A 109 -1.21 7.56 -7.21
C GLY A 109 -2.56 8.30 -7.03
N LYS A 110 -3.34 8.42 -8.10
CA LYS A 110 -4.68 9.02 -8.06
C LYS A 110 -5.69 8.17 -7.28
N PHE A 111 -6.61 8.91 -6.64
CA PHE A 111 -7.92 8.57 -6.08
C PHE A 111 -8.27 7.08 -5.88
N MET A 112 -8.31 6.66 -4.62
CA MET A 112 -9.18 5.58 -4.14
C MET A 112 -10.62 6.12 -4.06
N PRO A 113 -11.58 5.63 -4.86
CA PRO A 113 -12.99 6.00 -4.74
C PRO A 113 -13.63 5.31 -3.54
N CYS A 114 -13.13 5.59 -2.34
CA CYS A 114 -13.71 5.00 -1.15
C CYS A 114 -14.83 5.89 -0.59
N SER A 115 -16.05 5.66 -1.07
CA SER A 115 -17.28 6.19 -0.45
C SER A 115 -17.57 5.57 0.93
N ARG A 116 -16.75 4.63 1.39
CA ARG A 116 -16.93 3.84 2.63
C ARG A 116 -15.58 3.57 3.30
N THR A 117 -15.00 4.59 3.93
CA THR A 117 -13.78 4.50 4.75
C THR A 117 -13.94 3.67 6.02
N GLU A 118 -15.12 3.11 6.26
CA GLU A 118 -15.50 2.49 7.54
C GLU A 118 -14.72 1.22 7.90
N GLN A 119 -13.93 0.64 6.98
CA GLN A 119 -13.27 -0.66 7.20
C GLN A 119 -11.89 -0.83 6.53
N ALA A 120 -11.14 0.25 6.29
CA ALA A 120 -9.76 0.13 5.80
C ALA A 120 -8.84 -0.44 6.90
N ILE A 121 -8.11 -1.52 6.59
CA ILE A 121 -7.26 -2.32 7.51
C ILE A 121 -5.82 -2.34 7.02
#